data_AF-A0A553SPM1-F1
#
_entry.id   AF-A0A553SPM1-F1
#
_cell.length_a   1.000
_cell.length_b   1.000
_cell.length_c   1.000
_cell.angle_alpha   90.00
_cell.angle_beta   90.00
_cell.angle_gamma   90.00
#
_symmetry.space_group_name_H-M   'P 1'
#
loop_
_entity.id
_entity.type
_entity.pdbx_description
1 polymer ?
#
loop_
_entity_poly.entity_id
_entity_poly.type
_entity_poly.pdbx_seq_one_letter_code
_entity_poly.pdbx_strand_id
1 'polypeptide(L)'
;MEDKMSRSEKHANQDHKKGKKSVYIICCCALLLLFIGGYFFTEYFFADKPNDQNLGDKVVITLPTGKKVFTYENLIVEENGKLLYKGDRNTLDLTGGVIVYEDWD
;
A
#
# COMPACT_ATOMS: atom_id res chain seq x y z
N MET A 1 52.08 10.82 46.19
CA MET A 1 52.24 11.78 45.09
C MET A 1 51.01 11.65 44.22
N GLU A 2 50.03 12.54 44.38
CA GLU A 2 48.83 12.54 43.55
C GLU A 2 49.17 13.17 42.20
N ASP A 3 49.09 12.36 41.15
CA ASP A 3 49.23 12.78 39.77
C ASP A 3 48.03 13.66 39.40
N LYS A 4 48.20 14.98 39.52
CA LYS A 4 47.19 15.96 39.12
C LYS A 4 47.23 16.10 37.61
N MET A 5 46.49 15.20 36.95
CA MET A 5 46.22 15.26 35.53
C MET A 5 45.65 16.63 35.13
N SER A 6 46.23 17.22 34.07
CA SER A 6 45.99 18.60 33.67
C SER A 6 44.58 18.80 33.15
N ARG A 7 43.96 19.96 33.43
CA ARG A 7 42.62 20.31 32.93
C ARG A 7 42.50 20.17 31.41
N SER A 8 43.58 20.37 30.67
CA SER A 8 43.64 20.23 29.21
C SER A 8 43.37 18.78 28.75
N GLU A 9 43.88 17.79 29.48
CA GLU A 9 43.74 16.36 29.13
C GLU A 9 42.31 15.85 29.34
N LYS A 10 41.56 16.46 30.27
CA LYS A 10 40.14 16.15 30.51
C LYS A 10 39.25 16.59 29.34
N HIS A 11 39.56 17.70 28.67
CA HIS A 11 38.78 18.21 27.55
C HIS A 11 39.05 17.42 26.25
N ALA A 12 40.29 17.03 25.99
CA ALA A 12 40.65 16.22 24.82
C ALA A 12 39.97 14.84 24.78
N ASN A 13 39.79 14.19 25.95
CA ASN A 13 39.13 12.89 26.04
C ASN A 13 37.58 12.98 26.00
N GLN A 14 37.01 14.14 26.32
CA GLN A 14 35.56 14.36 26.27
C GLN A 14 35.03 14.55 24.85
N ASP A 15 35.77 15.22 23.96
CA ASP A 15 35.34 15.45 22.58
C ASP A 15 35.28 14.16 21.76
N HIS A 16 36.24 13.25 21.97
CA HIS A 16 36.27 11.96 21.28
C HIS A 16 35.12 11.02 21.69
N LYS A 17 34.60 11.15 22.91
CA LYS A 17 33.42 10.40 23.41
C LYS A 17 32.09 11.02 22.97
N LYS A 18 32.02 12.34 22.80
CA LYS A 18 30.81 13.04 22.31
C LYS A 18 30.50 12.74 20.84
N GLY A 19 31.53 12.67 19.98
CA GLY A 19 31.36 12.35 18.56
C GLY A 19 30.70 10.99 18.31
N LYS A 20 31.11 9.94 19.04
CA LYS A 20 30.56 8.58 18.90
C LYS A 20 29.10 8.47 19.36
N LYS A 21 28.72 9.21 20.43
CA LYS A 21 27.32 9.25 20.90
C LYS A 21 26.40 10.03 19.96
N SER A 22 26.91 11.10 19.34
CA SER A 22 26.16 11.90 18.36
C SER A 22 25.83 11.09 17.10
N VAL A 23 26.80 10.32 16.57
CA VAL A 23 26.59 9.45 15.40
C VAL A 23 25.53 8.37 15.68
N TYR A 24 25.52 7.79 16.88
CA TYR A 24 24.51 6.80 17.27
C TYR A 24 23.09 7.40 17.27
N ILE A 25 22.93 8.61 17.81
CA ILE A 25 21.63 9.29 17.85
C ILE A 25 21.13 9.59 16.44
N ILE A 26 22.00 10.10 15.55
CA ILE A 26 21.64 10.38 14.16
C ILE A 26 21.21 9.10 13.43
N CYS A 27 21.91 7.99 13.64
CA CYS A 27 21.58 6.70 13.04
C CYS A 27 20.23 6.17 13.53
N CYS A 28 19.94 6.28 14.83
CA CYS A 28 18.63 5.92 15.39
C CYS A 28 17.50 6.77 14.82
N CYS A 29 17.70 8.09 14.68
CA CYS A 29 16.71 8.97 14.06
C CYS A 29 16.47 8.62 12.59
N ALA A 30 17.51 8.30 11.82
CA ALA A 30 17.38 7.88 10.43
C ALA A 30 16.59 6.57 10.29
N LEU A 31 16.86 5.58 11.16
CA LEU A 31 16.11 4.33 11.20
C LEU A 31 14.63 4.56 11.53
N LEU A 32 14.33 5.40 12.53
CA LEU A 32 12.94 5.73 12.87
C LEU A 32 12.21 6.41 11.72
N LEU A 33 12.87 7.34 11.01
CA LEU A 33 12.31 7.99 9.83
C LEU A 33 12.06 6.99 8.69
N LEU A 34 12.95 6.01 8.49
CA LEU A 34 12.74 4.95 7.51
C LEU A 34 11.55 4.05 7.86
N PHE A 35 11.37 3.68 9.14
CA PHE A 35 10.23 2.88 9.56
C PHE A 35 8.91 3.65 9.44
N ILE A 36 8.87 4.90 9.87
CA ILE A 36 7.67 5.75 9.79
C ILE A 36 7.36 6.04 8.32
N GLY A 37 8.35 6.49 7.55
CA GLY A 37 8.19 6.77 6.12
C GLY A 37 7.81 5.53 5.33
N GLY A 38 8.43 4.38 5.63
CA GLY A 38 8.09 3.09 5.05
C GLY A 38 6.67 2.65 5.37
N TYR A 39 6.23 2.78 6.63
CA TYR A 39 4.86 2.49 7.04
C TYR A 39 3.85 3.32 6.23
N PHE A 40 3.99 4.64 6.21
CA PHE A 40 3.11 5.52 5.44
C PHE A 40 3.20 5.29 3.93
N PHE A 41 4.38 4.98 3.40
CA PHE A 41 4.56 4.65 1.99
C PHE A 41 3.83 3.35 1.64
N THR A 42 3.95 2.31 2.46
CA THR A 42 3.23 1.06 2.25
C THR A 42 1.72 1.24 2.35
N GLU A 43 1.24 2.02 3.31
CA GLU A 43 -0.18 2.33 3.43
C GLU A 43 -0.70 3.16 2.25
N TYR A 44 0.05 4.13 1.74
CA TYR A 44 -0.43 4.97 0.65
C TYR A 44 -0.41 4.26 -0.72
N PHE A 45 0.62 3.45 -0.98
CA PHE A 45 0.82 2.82 -2.29
C PHE A 45 0.33 1.38 -2.38
N PHE A 46 0.24 0.67 -1.25
CA PHE A 46 -0.12 -0.75 -1.21
C PHE A 46 -1.30 -1.06 -0.30
N ALA A 47 -1.84 -0.10 0.46
CA ALA A 47 -3.21 -0.27 0.91
C ALA A 47 -4.08 -0.17 -0.34
N ASP A 48 -4.34 -1.34 -0.93
CA ASP A 48 -5.61 -1.63 -1.59
C ASP A 48 -6.67 -1.38 -0.51
N LYS A 49 -6.96 -0.10 -0.21
CA LYS A 49 -8.22 0.24 0.43
C LYS A 49 -9.23 -0.40 -0.50
N PRO A 50 -10.08 -1.32 0.00
CA PRO A 50 -11.17 -1.81 -0.81
C PRO A 50 -11.80 -0.56 -1.37
N ASN A 51 -11.86 -0.51 -2.69
CA ASN A 51 -12.40 0.62 -3.34
C ASN A 51 -13.89 0.52 -3.07
N ASP A 52 -14.33 1.03 -1.91
CA ASP A 52 -15.73 1.16 -1.49
C ASP A 52 -16.48 2.14 -2.41
N GLN A 53 -15.90 2.46 -3.57
CA GLN A 53 -16.57 3.01 -4.73
C GLN A 53 -17.73 2.10 -5.06
N ASN A 54 -18.88 2.44 -4.47
CA ASN A 54 -20.23 2.21 -4.94
C ASN A 54 -20.26 1.22 -6.10
N LEU A 55 -20.08 -0.08 -5.81
CA LEU A 55 -19.89 -1.09 -6.84
C LEU A 55 -21.16 -1.30 -7.68
N GLY A 56 -22.28 -0.73 -7.21
CA GLY A 56 -23.60 -0.93 -7.77
C GLY A 56 -24.20 -2.24 -7.30
N ASP A 57 -25.28 -2.65 -7.96
CA ASP A 57 -26.00 -3.87 -7.58
C ASP A 57 -25.21 -5.13 -7.96
N LYS A 58 -25.44 -6.21 -7.20
CA LYS A 58 -24.93 -7.54 -7.49
C LYS A 58 -25.62 -8.10 -8.74
N VAL A 59 -24.81 -8.60 -9.68
CA VAL A 59 -25.31 -9.17 -10.93
C VAL A 59 -24.60 -10.48 -11.29
N VAL A 60 -25.34 -11.35 -11.97
CA VAL A 60 -24.84 -12.59 -12.54
C VAL A 60 -24.97 -12.51 -14.05
N ILE A 61 -23.84 -12.70 -14.73
CA ILE A 61 -23.78 -12.64 -16.19
C ILE A 61 -23.60 -14.04 -16.71
N THR A 62 -24.59 -14.50 -17.48
CA THR A 62 -24.54 -15.82 -18.12
C THR A 62 -24.06 -15.67 -19.55
N LEU A 63 -22.85 -16.15 -19.83
CA LEU A 63 -22.26 -16.12 -21.18
C LEU A 63 -22.95 -17.12 -22.11
N PRO A 64 -22.86 -16.93 -23.44
CA PRO A 64 -23.38 -17.88 -24.43
C PRO A 64 -22.83 -19.31 -24.29
N THR A 65 -21.65 -19.44 -23.67
CA THR A 65 -21.01 -20.72 -23.35
C THR A 65 -21.63 -21.43 -22.15
N GLY A 66 -22.59 -20.80 -21.46
CA GLY A 66 -23.19 -21.28 -20.21
C GLY A 66 -22.38 -20.94 -18.96
N LYS A 67 -21.19 -20.35 -19.10
CA LYS A 67 -20.36 -19.91 -17.96
C LYS A 67 -21.02 -18.71 -17.27
N LYS A 68 -21.07 -18.74 -15.94
CA LYS A 68 -21.58 -17.64 -15.12
C LYS A 68 -20.44 -16.80 -14.57
N VAL A 69 -20.63 -15.49 -14.55
CA VAL A 69 -19.71 -14.51 -13.96
C VAL A 69 -20.48 -13.72 -12.91
N PHE A 70 -20.01 -13.76 -11.67
CA PHE A 70 -20.58 -13.04 -10.53
C PHE A 70 -19.77 -11.75 -10.35
N THR A 71 -20.44 -10.61 -10.44
CA THR A 71 -19.80 -9.30 -10.40
C THR A 71 -20.79 -8.23 -9.93
N TYR A 72 -20.35 -6.99 -9.89
CA TYR A 72 -21.17 -5.82 -9.64
C TYR A 72 -21.37 -4.99 -10.90
N GLU A 73 -22.49 -4.26 -10.95
CA GLU A 73 -22.92 -3.44 -12.09
C GLU A 73 -21.85 -2.46 -12.56
N ASN A 74 -21.22 -1.71 -11.66
CA ASN A 74 -20.28 -0.65 -12.04
C ASN A 74 -18.91 -1.17 -12.50
N LEU A 75 -18.66 -2.47 -12.36
CA LEU A 75 -17.50 -3.14 -12.95
C LEU A 75 -17.75 -3.56 -14.40
N ILE A 76 -18.97 -3.35 -14.92
CA ILE A 76 -19.35 -3.67 -16.30
C ILE A 76 -19.43 -2.38 -17.08
N VAL A 77 -18.73 -2.34 -18.22
CA VAL A 77 -18.69 -1.19 -19.11
C VAL A 77 -18.92 -1.62 -20.54
N GLU A 78 -19.67 -0.81 -21.28
CA GLU A 78 -19.83 -0.97 -22.71
C GLU A 78 -18.84 -0.08 -23.45
N GLU A 79 -17.91 -0.68 -24.18
CA GLU A 79 -16.92 0.03 -24.99
C GLU A 79 -16.87 -0.54 -26.40
N ASN A 80 -17.05 0.33 -27.41
CA ASN A 80 -17.04 -0.06 -28.82
C ASN A 80 -18.07 -1.17 -29.17
N GLY A 81 -19.24 -1.14 -28.53
CA GLY A 81 -20.30 -2.15 -28.71
C GLY A 81 -19.97 -3.52 -28.10
N LYS A 82 -18.93 -3.61 -27.26
CA LYS A 82 -18.58 -4.79 -26.48
C LYS A 82 -18.90 -4.57 -25.03
N LEU A 83 -19.44 -5.60 -24.39
CA LEU A 83 -19.67 -5.63 -22.96
C LEU A 83 -18.43 -6.19 -22.27
N LEU A 84 -17.78 -5.40 -21.42
CA LEU A 84 -16.54 -5.77 -20.75
C LEU A 84 -16.70 -5.69 -19.23
N TYR A 85 -16.14 -6.65 -18.52
CA TYR A 85 -15.85 -6.51 -17.10
C TYR A 85 -14.48 -5.86 -16.93
N LYS A 86 -14.36 -4.86 -16.07
CA LYS A 86 -13.12 -4.20 -15.67
C LYS A 86 -12.99 -4.18 -14.16
N GLY A 87 -12.32 -5.19 -13.62
CA GLY A 87 -11.83 -5.17 -12.24
C GLY A 87 -10.44 -4.57 -12.15
N ASP A 88 -9.98 -4.29 -10.93
CA ASP A 88 -8.71 -3.58 -10.67
C ASP A 88 -7.48 -4.16 -11.39
N ARG A 89 -7.46 -5.49 -11.59
CA ARG A 89 -6.32 -6.20 -12.18
C ARG A 89 -6.64 -6.90 -13.50
N ASN A 90 -7.92 -7.09 -13.81
CA ASN A 90 -8.36 -7.99 -14.88
C ASN A 90 -9.50 -7.38 -15.69
N THR A 91 -9.41 -7.54 -17.00
CA THR A 91 -10.49 -7.23 -17.95
C THR A 91 -11.00 -8.52 -18.59
N LEU A 92 -12.31 -8.73 -18.65
CA LEU A 92 -12.93 -9.89 -19.30
C LEU A 92 -13.93 -9.43 -20.36
N ASP A 93 -13.95 -10.11 -21.51
CA ASP A 93 -14.99 -9.89 -22.52
C ASP A 93 -16.25 -10.68 -22.13
N LEU A 94 -17.35 -9.96 -21.98
CA LEU A 94 -18.66 -10.48 -21.60
C LEU A 94 -19.71 -10.31 -22.71
N THR A 95 -19.27 -9.99 -23.92
CA THR A 95 -20.14 -9.70 -25.06
C THR A 95 -21.07 -10.89 -25.35
N GLY A 96 -22.36 -10.59 -25.54
CA GLY A 96 -23.40 -11.59 -25.75
C GLY A 96 -23.87 -12.30 -24.48
N GLY A 97 -23.33 -11.96 -23.31
CA GLY A 97 -23.84 -12.42 -22.03
C GLY A 97 -25.16 -11.75 -21.65
N VAL A 98 -26.00 -12.47 -20.90
CA VAL A 98 -27.24 -11.95 -20.32
C VAL A 98 -26.97 -11.55 -18.87
N ILE A 99 -27.26 -10.29 -18.54
CA ILE A 99 -27.11 -9.74 -17.18
C ILE A 99 -28.40 -10.01 -16.41
N VAL A 100 -28.29 -10.62 -15.24
CA VAL A 100 -29.39 -10.85 -14.30
C VAL A 100 -29.02 -10.23 -12.97
N TYR A 101 -29.89 -9.34 -12.46
CA TYR A 101 -29.78 -8.80 -11.12
C TYR A 101 -30.28 -9.83 -10.13
N GLU A 102 -29.36 -10.37 -9.34
CA GLU A 102 -29.63 -11.41 -8.36
C GLU A 102 -28.70 -11.16 -7.19
N ASP A 103 -29.28 -11.12 -6.00
CA ASP A 103 -28.50 -11.05 -4.78
C ASP A 103 -27.89 -12.43 -4.52
N TRP A 104 -26.63 -12.57 -4.94
CA TRP A 104 -25.84 -13.75 -4.66
C TRP A 104 -25.19 -13.57 -3.28
N ASP A 105 -25.74 -14.25 -2.27
CA ASP A 105 -25.18 -14.42 -0.92
C ASP A 105 -24.97 -15.91 -0.63
#